data_AF-A0A7R9BDF7-F1
#
_entry.id   AF-A0A7R9BDF7-F1
#
_cell.length_a   1.000
_cell.length_b   1.000
_cell.length_c   1.000
_cell.angle_alpha   90.00
_cell.angle_beta   90.00
_cell.angle_gamma   90.00
#
_symmetry.space_group_name_H-M   'P 1'
#
loop_
_entity.id
_entity.type
_entity.pdbx_description
1 polymer ?
#
loop_
_entity_poly.entity_id
_entity_poly.type
_entity_poly.pdbx_seq_one_letter_code
_entity_poly.pdbx_strand_id
1 'polypeptide(L)'
;MTKADECTSEATNEGEKWTTNSSQCLVVEGLLLLLRDTLLVLPDNMAHQVLNHVVRAEALLVMANHADNRVRTAVVKVLCAYLQRSTDEEVNKFLKLKGFHQLANQLALYPACVELVEACVTLVTRCHAPLEDQLEVSSLSDLSFLQLHSFPPLLALLPRAVRDVGLCHNMVLFLREVVTKVGSQHGAVSPRGGH
;
A
#
# COMPACT_ATOMS: atom_id res chain seq x y z
N MET A 1 -61.76 -18.27 -19.08
CA MET A 1 -61.69 -18.04 -17.63
C MET A 1 -60.92 -19.22 -17.04
N THR A 2 -59.78 -19.11 -16.36
CA THR A 2 -59.21 -18.00 -15.59
C THR A 2 -57.68 -18.20 -15.53
N LYS A 3 -56.96 -17.09 -15.39
CA LYS A 3 -55.51 -16.92 -15.42
C LYS A 3 -54.88 -17.11 -14.02
N ALA A 4 -53.55 -17.30 -14.01
CA ALA A 4 -52.58 -17.13 -12.91
C ALA A 4 -52.36 -18.34 -11.96
N ASP A 5 -51.15 -18.92 -12.00
CA ASP A 5 -50.04 -18.46 -11.16
C ASP A 5 -48.71 -19.02 -11.69
N GLU A 6 -47.89 -18.11 -12.20
CA GLU A 6 -46.47 -18.30 -12.48
C GLU A 6 -45.76 -17.66 -11.28
N CYS A 7 -45.21 -18.47 -10.38
CA CYS A 7 -44.48 -18.00 -9.21
C CYS A 7 -43.20 -18.82 -9.00
N THR A 8 -42.12 -18.23 -9.50
CA THR A 8 -40.86 -18.01 -8.76
C THR A 8 -40.12 -19.25 -8.26
N SER A 9 -39.13 -19.67 -9.05
CA SER A 9 -37.96 -20.42 -8.56
C SER A 9 -36.69 -19.62 -8.81
N GLU A 10 -36.57 -18.44 -8.20
CA GLU A 10 -35.31 -17.69 -8.05
C GLU A 10 -34.92 -17.67 -6.58
N ALA A 11 -34.51 -18.83 -6.06
CA ALA A 11 -34.04 -18.93 -4.68
C ALA A 11 -32.88 -19.92 -4.55
N THR A 12 -31.84 -19.79 -5.38
CA THR A 12 -30.59 -20.56 -5.21
C THR A 12 -29.28 -19.83 -5.57
N ASN A 13 -29.29 -18.61 -6.13
CA ASN A 13 -28.05 -18.04 -6.72
C ASN A 13 -27.26 -17.05 -5.83
N GLU A 14 -27.75 -16.69 -4.64
CA GLU A 14 -27.10 -15.67 -3.80
C GLU A 14 -25.97 -16.24 -2.92
N GLY A 15 -26.11 -17.48 -2.45
CA GLY A 15 -25.13 -18.14 -1.56
C GLY A 15 -23.85 -18.62 -2.26
N GLU A 16 -23.93 -18.98 -3.55
CA GLU A 16 -22.79 -19.42 -4.35
C GLU A 16 -21.94 -18.25 -4.87
N LYS A 17 -22.53 -17.06 -4.97
CA LYS A 17 -21.87 -15.84 -5.44
C LYS A 17 -20.91 -15.24 -4.39
N TRP A 18 -21.19 -15.41 -3.10
CA TRP A 18 -20.30 -14.92 -2.03
C TRP A 18 -19.03 -15.78 -1.85
N THR A 19 -19.17 -17.11 -1.97
CA THR A 19 -18.08 -18.07 -1.74
C THR A 19 -17.10 -18.13 -2.91
N THR A 20 -17.59 -18.07 -4.16
CA THR A 20 -16.74 -17.99 -5.35
C THR A 20 -15.91 -16.70 -5.39
N ASN A 21 -16.51 -15.56 -5.03
CA ASN A 21 -15.77 -14.28 -4.96
C ASN A 21 -14.66 -14.32 -3.89
N SER A 22 -14.91 -14.90 -2.72
CA SER A 22 -13.88 -15.01 -1.66
C SER A 22 -12.72 -15.93 -2.07
N SER A 23 -13.02 -17.03 -2.75
CA SER A 23 -12.02 -17.98 -3.25
C SER A 23 -11.14 -17.36 -4.34
N GLN A 24 -11.74 -16.61 -5.25
CA GLN A 24 -11.01 -15.88 -6.29
C GLN A 24 -10.10 -14.80 -5.68
N CYS A 25 -10.55 -14.07 -4.66
CA CYS A 25 -9.73 -13.08 -3.97
C CYS A 25 -8.48 -13.69 -3.33
N LEU A 26 -8.60 -14.88 -2.73
CA LEU A 26 -7.47 -15.64 -2.17
C LEU A 26 -6.46 -16.04 -3.26
N VAL A 27 -6.93 -16.49 -4.41
CA VAL A 27 -6.05 -16.83 -5.54
C VAL A 27 -5.34 -15.58 -6.05
N VAL A 28 -6.06 -14.47 -6.22
CA VAL A 28 -5.47 -13.20 -6.66
C VAL A 28 -4.43 -12.68 -5.68
N GLU A 29 -4.74 -12.72 -4.38
CA GLU A 29 -3.78 -12.40 -3.32
C GLU A 29 -2.52 -13.28 -3.45
N GLY A 30 -2.68 -14.60 -3.52
CA GLY A 30 -1.57 -15.55 -3.63
C GLY A 30 -0.69 -15.28 -4.87
N LEU A 31 -1.30 -15.00 -6.02
CA LEU A 31 -0.57 -14.66 -7.25
C LEU A 31 0.19 -13.34 -7.13
N LEU A 32 -0.39 -12.33 -6.47
CA LEU A 32 0.29 -11.05 -6.23
C LEU A 32 1.47 -11.21 -5.27
N LEU A 33 1.31 -12.00 -4.21
CA LEU A 33 2.41 -12.29 -3.28
C LEU A 33 3.53 -13.09 -3.96
N LEU A 34 3.18 -14.05 -4.82
CA LEU A 34 4.17 -14.76 -5.64
C LEU A 34 4.90 -13.83 -6.60
N LEU A 35 4.20 -12.88 -7.23
CA LEU A 35 4.81 -11.87 -8.09
C LEU A 35 5.78 -10.99 -7.29
N ARG A 36 5.37 -10.50 -6.11
CA ARG A 36 6.25 -9.74 -5.20
C ARG A 36 7.53 -10.50 -4.93
N ASP A 37 7.43 -11.76 -4.50
CA ASP A 37 8.61 -12.57 -4.15
C ASP A 37 9.51 -12.80 -5.35
N THR A 38 8.90 -13.06 -6.52
CA THR A 38 9.63 -13.20 -7.78
C THR A 38 10.40 -11.92 -8.12
N LEU A 39 9.77 -10.74 -8.04
CA LEU A 39 10.43 -9.46 -8.32
C LEU A 39 11.66 -9.22 -7.44
N LEU A 40 11.59 -9.62 -6.16
CA LEU A 40 12.67 -9.44 -5.19
C LEU A 40 13.88 -10.34 -5.46
N VAL A 41 13.67 -11.54 -6.01
CA VAL A 41 14.75 -12.51 -6.27
C VAL A 41 15.29 -12.46 -7.71
N LEU A 42 14.63 -11.72 -8.61
CA LEU A 42 15.07 -11.61 -10.00
C LEU A 42 16.46 -11.00 -10.11
N PRO A 43 17.34 -11.54 -10.98
CA PRO A 43 18.61 -10.90 -11.34
C PRO A 43 18.42 -9.49 -11.91
N ASP A 44 19.35 -8.57 -11.65
CA ASP A 44 19.23 -7.14 -12.02
C ASP A 44 18.99 -6.92 -13.52
N ASN A 45 19.66 -7.69 -14.38
CA ASN A 45 19.50 -7.62 -15.84
C ASN A 45 18.07 -7.97 -16.30
N MET A 46 17.38 -8.85 -15.57
CA MET A 46 16.00 -9.25 -15.85
C MET A 46 14.99 -8.33 -15.16
N ALA A 47 15.28 -7.89 -13.93
CA ALA A 47 14.39 -7.01 -13.18
C ALA A 47 14.04 -5.75 -13.98
N HIS A 48 15.03 -5.09 -14.58
CA HIS A 48 14.79 -3.90 -15.39
C HIS A 48 13.87 -4.15 -16.61
N GLN A 49 14.01 -5.30 -17.28
CA GLN A 49 13.14 -5.66 -18.41
C GLN A 49 11.71 -5.92 -17.95
N VAL A 50 11.54 -6.63 -16.84
CA VAL A 50 10.23 -6.97 -16.28
C VAL A 50 9.51 -5.70 -15.79
N LEU A 51 10.19 -4.82 -15.06
CA LEU A 51 9.59 -3.59 -14.51
C LEU A 51 9.22 -2.58 -15.61
N ASN A 52 9.96 -2.50 -16.72
CA ASN A 52 9.60 -1.58 -17.81
C ASN A 52 8.51 -2.11 -18.74
N HIS A 53 8.44 -3.42 -18.97
CA HIS A 53 7.61 -3.97 -20.04
C HIS A 53 6.44 -4.83 -19.56
N VAL A 54 6.59 -5.51 -18.43
CA VAL A 54 5.62 -6.52 -17.97
C VAL A 54 4.77 -5.97 -16.82
N VAL A 55 5.43 -5.50 -15.76
CA VAL A 55 4.76 -5.02 -14.55
C VAL A 55 4.66 -3.50 -14.60
N ARG A 56 3.52 -3.00 -15.10
CA ARG A 56 3.27 -1.55 -15.17
C ARG A 56 2.71 -1.02 -13.85
N ALA A 57 3.35 0.01 -13.29
CA ALA A 57 2.90 0.62 -12.05
C ALA A 57 1.45 1.13 -12.14
N GLU A 58 1.02 1.64 -13.30
CA GLU A 58 -0.35 2.11 -13.53
C GLU A 58 -1.38 1.00 -13.36
N ALA A 59 -1.07 -0.20 -13.82
CA ALA A 59 -1.95 -1.36 -13.67
C ALA A 59 -2.07 -1.74 -12.18
N LEU A 60 -0.95 -1.77 -11.45
CA LEU A 60 -0.95 -2.01 -10.01
C LEU A 60 -1.77 -0.94 -9.25
N LEU A 61 -1.62 0.33 -9.63
CA LEU A 61 -2.38 1.42 -9.02
C LEU A 61 -3.88 1.27 -9.26
N VAL A 62 -4.32 0.86 -10.46
CA VAL A 62 -5.74 0.57 -10.72
C VAL A 62 -6.23 -0.62 -9.88
N MET A 63 -5.42 -1.67 -9.76
CA MET A 63 -5.75 -2.85 -8.95
C MET A 63 -5.85 -2.56 -7.44
N ALA A 64 -5.22 -1.47 -6.95
CA ALA A 64 -5.38 -1.05 -5.56
C ALA A 64 -6.83 -0.65 -5.22
N ASN A 65 -7.69 -0.42 -6.23
CA ASN A 65 -9.13 -0.23 -6.08
C ASN A 65 -9.90 -1.56 -6.11
N HIS A 66 -9.45 -2.55 -5.34
CA HIS A 66 -10.14 -3.82 -5.21
C HIS A 66 -11.03 -3.84 -3.96
N ALA A 67 -12.17 -4.52 -3.99
CA ALA A 67 -13.10 -4.56 -2.85
C ALA A 67 -12.54 -5.34 -1.64
N ASP A 68 -11.77 -6.40 -1.89
CA ASP A 68 -11.12 -7.22 -0.87
C ASP A 68 -9.83 -6.56 -0.33
N ASN A 69 -9.69 -6.47 0.99
CA ASN A 69 -8.55 -5.83 1.65
C ASN A 69 -7.22 -6.58 1.42
N ARG A 70 -7.27 -7.91 1.35
CA ARG A 70 -6.08 -8.75 1.18
C ARG A 70 -5.42 -8.50 -0.17
N VAL A 71 -6.25 -8.38 -1.21
CA VAL A 71 -5.80 -8.02 -2.56
C VAL A 71 -5.17 -6.62 -2.55
N ARG A 72 -5.82 -5.62 -1.93
CA ARG A 72 -5.23 -4.27 -1.82
C ARG A 72 -3.87 -4.29 -1.10
N THR A 73 -3.79 -5.01 0.02
CA THR A 73 -2.55 -5.18 0.78
C THR A 73 -1.46 -5.86 -0.05
N ALA A 74 -1.80 -6.91 -0.79
CA ALA A 74 -0.87 -7.59 -1.68
C ALA A 74 -0.38 -6.66 -2.81
N VAL A 75 -1.26 -5.84 -3.40
CA VAL A 75 -0.88 -4.82 -4.39
C VAL A 75 0.12 -3.81 -3.81
N VAL A 76 -0.10 -3.30 -2.59
CA VAL A 76 0.85 -2.39 -1.93
C VAL A 76 2.20 -3.07 -1.71
N LYS A 77 2.21 -4.35 -1.30
CA LYS A 77 3.44 -5.13 -1.12
C LYS A 77 4.18 -5.34 -2.45
N VAL A 78 3.47 -5.60 -3.56
CA VAL A 78 4.06 -5.67 -4.91
C VAL A 78 4.64 -4.32 -5.31
N LEU A 79 3.93 -3.21 -5.08
CA LEU A 79 4.46 -1.87 -5.36
C LEU A 79 5.71 -1.55 -4.55
N CYS A 80 5.80 -2.02 -3.30
CA CYS A 80 7.01 -1.89 -2.49
C CYS A 80 8.20 -2.63 -3.13
N ALA A 81 8.00 -3.89 -3.53
CA ALA A 81 9.03 -4.67 -4.23
C ALA A 81 9.41 -4.05 -5.58
N TYR A 82 8.43 -3.58 -6.35
CA TYR A 82 8.63 -2.84 -7.60
C TYR A 82 9.58 -1.66 -7.36
N LEU A 83 9.23 -0.75 -6.43
CA LEU A 83 10.01 0.46 -6.18
C LEU A 83 11.37 0.20 -5.54
N GLN A 84 11.56 -0.94 -4.87
CA GLN A 84 12.86 -1.36 -4.32
C GLN A 84 13.80 -1.85 -5.42
N ARG A 85 13.27 -2.45 -6.47
CA ARG A 85 14.03 -2.98 -7.61
C ARG A 85 14.14 -1.98 -8.77
N SER A 86 13.40 -0.87 -8.71
CA SER A 86 13.39 0.14 -9.75
C SER A 86 14.68 0.93 -9.85
N THR A 87 15.05 1.29 -11.07
CA THR A 87 16.11 2.28 -11.33
C THR A 87 15.62 3.70 -11.06
N ASP A 88 16.53 4.67 -10.93
CA ASP A 88 16.18 6.08 -10.74
C ASP A 88 15.25 6.61 -11.86
N GLU A 89 15.42 6.13 -13.08
CA GLU A 89 14.57 6.52 -14.22
C GLU A 89 13.13 6.02 -14.06
N GLU A 90 12.96 4.79 -13.60
CA GLU A 90 11.65 4.17 -13.34
C GLU A 90 10.97 4.82 -12.13
N VAL A 91 11.72 5.10 -11.07
CA VAL A 91 11.25 5.86 -9.91
C VAL A 91 10.77 7.25 -10.35
N ASN A 92 11.55 7.94 -11.18
CA ASN A 92 11.16 9.26 -11.69
C ASN A 92 9.89 9.21 -12.55
N LYS A 93 9.70 8.17 -13.37
CA LYS A 93 8.43 7.96 -14.10
C LYS A 93 7.25 7.78 -13.14
N PHE A 94 7.41 6.95 -12.11
CA PHE A 94 6.38 6.74 -11.09
C PHE A 94 6.01 8.02 -10.35
N LEU A 95 7.01 8.84 -9.98
CA LEU A 95 6.80 10.13 -9.32
C LEU A 95 6.10 11.14 -10.25
N LYS A 96 6.45 11.20 -11.53
CA LYS A 96 5.78 12.08 -12.53
C LYS A 96 4.30 11.72 -12.71
N LEU A 97 3.97 10.43 -12.61
CA LEU A 97 2.59 9.94 -12.61
C LEU A 97 1.86 10.25 -11.28
N LYS A 98 2.55 10.80 -10.27
CA LYS A 98 2.01 11.00 -8.92
C LYS A 98 1.55 9.68 -8.29
N GLY A 99 2.31 8.61 -8.49
CA GLY A 99 1.90 7.24 -8.15
C GLY A 99 1.45 7.07 -6.70
N PHE A 100 2.16 7.66 -5.74
CA PHE A 100 1.74 7.62 -4.34
C PHE A 100 0.40 8.32 -4.08
N HIS A 101 0.10 9.42 -4.77
CA HIS A 101 -1.18 10.11 -4.63
C HIS A 101 -2.31 9.31 -5.29
N GLN A 102 -2.05 8.67 -6.43
CA GLN A 102 -3.02 7.78 -7.05
C GLN A 102 -3.31 6.57 -6.16
N LEU A 103 -2.27 5.97 -5.56
CA LEU A 103 -2.44 4.88 -4.61
C LEU A 103 -3.27 5.33 -3.41
N ALA A 104 -2.94 6.50 -2.83
CA ALA A 104 -3.70 7.10 -1.75
C ALA A 104 -5.19 7.27 -2.09
N ASN A 105 -5.48 7.78 -3.29
CA ASN A 105 -6.84 7.97 -3.77
C ASN A 105 -7.62 6.65 -3.83
N GLN A 106 -7.00 5.55 -4.28
CA GLN A 106 -7.67 4.24 -4.34
C GLN A 106 -7.89 3.65 -2.94
N LEU A 107 -6.89 3.75 -2.05
CA LEU A 107 -6.99 3.17 -0.71
C LEU A 107 -7.98 3.92 0.19
N ALA A 108 -8.11 5.25 0.03
CA ALA A 108 -9.01 6.10 0.81
C ALA A 108 -10.50 5.69 0.71
N LEU A 109 -10.87 4.95 -0.34
CA LEU A 109 -12.25 4.52 -0.58
C LEU A 109 -12.72 3.45 0.43
N TYR A 110 -11.79 2.71 1.04
CA TYR A 110 -12.09 1.54 1.86
C TYR A 110 -11.75 1.76 3.34
N PRO A 111 -12.27 0.93 4.25
CA PRO A 111 -11.79 0.89 5.64
C PRO A 111 -10.30 0.52 5.70
N ALA A 112 -9.58 1.09 6.66
CA ALA A 112 -8.23 0.64 6.97
C ALA A 112 -8.26 -0.69 7.73
N CYS A 113 -7.20 -1.48 7.58
CA CYS A 113 -6.91 -2.65 8.41
C CYS A 113 -5.42 -2.66 8.74
N VAL A 114 -5.04 -3.44 9.76
CA VAL A 114 -3.67 -3.46 10.30
C VAL A 114 -2.66 -3.81 9.20
N GLU A 115 -2.92 -4.87 8.44
CA GLU A 115 -2.00 -5.40 7.43
C GLU A 115 -1.80 -4.42 6.26
N LEU A 116 -2.83 -3.67 5.89
CA LEU A 116 -2.74 -2.65 4.84
C LEU A 116 -1.93 -1.45 5.32
N VAL A 117 -2.16 -1.01 6.56
CA VAL A 117 -1.40 0.07 7.19
C VAL A 117 0.07 -0.32 7.32
N GLU A 118 0.37 -1.53 7.79
CA GLU A 118 1.73 -2.07 7.86
C GLU A 118 2.41 -2.08 6.49
N ALA A 119 1.71 -2.52 5.44
CA ALA A 119 2.24 -2.48 4.09
C ALA A 119 2.55 -1.05 3.61
N CYS A 120 1.70 -0.07 3.94
CA CYS A 120 1.98 1.35 3.67
C CYS A 120 3.14 1.90 4.51
N VAL A 121 3.27 1.48 5.77
CA VAL A 121 4.41 1.87 6.62
C VAL A 121 5.71 1.28 6.09
N THR A 122 5.72 0.01 5.66
CA THR A 122 6.89 -0.60 4.99
C THR A 122 7.29 0.18 3.72
N LEU A 123 6.33 0.76 2.99
CA LEU A 123 6.64 1.61 1.82
C LEU A 123 7.49 2.83 2.22
N VAL A 124 7.21 3.39 3.40
CA VAL A 124 7.93 4.53 4.00
C VAL A 124 9.25 4.08 4.61
N THR A 125 9.25 3.07 5.47
CA THR A 125 10.41 2.71 6.29
C THR A 125 11.39 1.79 5.56
N ARG A 126 10.92 1.06 4.54
CA ARG A 126 11.60 -0.08 3.92
C ARG A 126 11.92 -1.21 4.90
N CYS A 127 11.21 -1.24 6.04
CA CYS A 127 11.32 -2.28 7.04
C CYS A 127 10.11 -3.20 6.99
N HIS A 128 10.36 -4.51 6.96
CA HIS A 128 9.34 -5.55 7.02
C HIS A 128 9.19 -6.02 8.47
N ALA A 129 8.49 -5.24 9.28
CA ALA A 129 8.18 -5.55 10.68
C ALA A 129 6.75 -5.12 11.03
N PRO A 130 6.15 -5.66 12.11
CA PRO A 130 4.87 -5.17 12.64
C PRO A 130 4.88 -3.66 12.91
N LEU A 131 3.71 -3.02 12.87
CA LEU A 131 3.60 -1.56 13.04
C LEU A 131 4.18 -1.08 14.37
N GLU A 132 3.95 -1.84 15.44
CA GLU A 132 4.41 -1.53 16.80
C GLU A 132 5.94 -1.55 16.92
N ASP A 133 6.59 -2.55 16.31
CA ASP A 133 8.04 -2.70 16.30
C ASP A 133 8.73 -1.61 15.48
N GLN A 134 8.04 -1.05 14.48
CA GLN A 134 8.58 -0.01 13.62
C GLN A 134 8.71 1.37 14.30
N LEU A 135 8.10 1.57 15.47
CA LEU A 135 8.17 2.80 16.25
C LEU A 135 9.55 3.05 16.88
N GLU A 136 10.33 1.99 17.09
CA GLU A 136 11.66 2.05 17.71
C GLU A 136 12.79 2.17 16.67
N VAL A 137 12.44 2.15 15.38
CA VAL A 137 13.43 2.05 14.31
C VAL A 137 14.14 3.38 14.11
N SER A 138 15.45 3.38 14.36
CA SER A 138 16.33 4.56 14.22
C SER A 138 16.40 5.12 12.78
N SER A 139 15.95 4.34 11.78
CA SER A 139 15.99 4.68 10.35
C SER A 139 14.99 5.77 9.93
N LEU A 140 14.11 6.22 10.81
CA LEU A 140 13.18 7.33 10.52
C LEU A 140 13.88 8.70 10.41
N SER A 141 15.14 8.77 10.85
CA SER A 141 15.92 10.02 10.85
C SER A 141 16.45 10.40 9.47
N ASP A 142 16.74 9.40 8.61
CA ASP A 142 17.40 9.57 7.31
C ASP A 142 16.57 8.95 6.17
N LEU A 143 15.34 9.44 5.99
CA LEU A 143 14.48 9.00 4.91
C LEU A 143 14.98 9.53 3.56
N SER A 144 15.14 8.64 2.57
CA SER A 144 15.44 9.03 1.20
C SER A 144 14.32 9.88 0.58
N PHE A 145 14.64 10.60 -0.50
CA PHE A 145 13.67 11.39 -1.28
C PHE A 145 12.42 10.57 -1.66
N LEU A 146 12.62 9.34 -2.12
CA LEU A 146 11.52 8.45 -2.49
C LEU A 146 10.64 8.08 -1.28
N GLN A 147 11.24 7.81 -0.11
CA GLN A 147 10.51 7.48 1.11
C GLN A 147 9.70 8.67 1.62
N LEU A 148 10.25 9.89 1.58
CA LEU A 148 9.52 11.13 1.89
C LEU A 148 8.29 11.33 0.99
N HIS A 149 8.36 10.92 -0.27
CA HIS A 149 7.22 10.98 -1.20
C HIS A 149 6.17 9.88 -0.99
N SER A 150 6.47 8.85 -0.19
CA SER A 150 5.61 7.66 -0.01
C SER A 150 4.58 7.75 1.11
N PHE A 151 4.50 8.89 1.82
CA PHE A 151 3.51 9.13 2.87
C PHE A 151 2.03 9.26 2.44
N PRO A 152 1.67 9.76 1.25
CA PRO A 152 0.26 9.99 0.92
C PRO A 152 -0.67 8.79 1.12
N PRO A 153 -0.32 7.55 0.75
CA PRO A 153 -1.14 6.36 1.04
C PRO A 153 -1.39 6.14 2.53
N LEU A 154 -0.36 6.31 3.38
CA LEU A 154 -0.48 6.15 4.82
C LEU A 154 -1.41 7.21 5.43
N LEU A 155 -1.24 8.46 5.02
CA LEU A 155 -2.08 9.57 5.49
C LEU A 155 -3.54 9.42 5.05
N ALA A 156 -3.78 8.90 3.85
CA ALA A 156 -5.11 8.64 3.35
C ALA A 156 -5.87 7.56 4.15
N LEU A 157 -5.15 6.61 4.76
CA LEU A 157 -5.74 5.57 5.61
C LEU A 157 -6.08 6.04 7.02
N LEU A 158 -5.46 7.12 7.52
CA LEU A 158 -5.67 7.62 8.89
C LEU A 158 -7.16 7.89 9.21
N PRO A 159 -7.91 8.69 8.43
CA PRO A 159 -9.34 8.88 8.68
C PRO A 159 -10.18 7.61 8.45
N ARG A 160 -9.61 6.59 7.79
CA ARG A 160 -10.27 5.31 7.52
C ARG A 160 -10.05 4.29 8.65
N ALA A 161 -9.13 4.56 9.57
CA ALA A 161 -8.84 3.74 10.74
C ALA A 161 -9.67 4.12 11.98
N VAL A 162 -10.42 5.23 11.97
CA VAL A 162 -11.11 5.78 13.16
C VAL A 162 -12.08 4.83 13.88
N ARG A 163 -12.52 3.75 13.22
CA ARG A 163 -13.38 2.73 13.82
C ARG A 163 -12.62 1.71 14.65
N ASP A 164 -11.31 1.60 14.43
CA ASP A 164 -10.37 0.80 15.20
C ASP A 164 -9.46 1.75 15.98
N VAL A 165 -9.79 1.94 17.25
CA VAL A 165 -9.08 2.89 18.13
C VAL A 165 -7.61 2.48 18.30
N GLY A 166 -7.31 1.17 18.37
CA GLY A 166 -5.96 0.66 18.54
C GLY A 166 -5.10 0.94 17.31
N LEU A 167 -5.62 0.61 16.13
CA LEU A 167 -4.94 0.90 14.86
C LEU A 167 -4.74 2.40 14.66
N CYS A 168 -5.78 3.20 14.87
CA CYS A 168 -5.70 4.66 14.75
C CYS A 168 -4.64 5.25 15.69
N HIS A 169 -4.62 4.82 16.95
CA HIS A 169 -3.60 5.23 17.92
C HIS A 169 -2.19 4.88 17.43
N ASN A 170 -1.95 3.65 16.98
CA ASN A 170 -0.64 3.23 16.49
C ASN A 170 -0.18 4.01 15.25
N MET A 171 -1.10 4.31 14.32
CA MET A 171 -0.82 5.18 13.18
C MET A 171 -0.42 6.60 13.62
N VAL A 172 -1.13 7.18 14.59
CA VAL A 172 -0.81 8.52 15.12
C VAL A 172 0.54 8.52 15.82
N LEU A 173 0.86 7.48 16.61
CA LEU A 173 2.17 7.33 17.25
C LEU A 173 3.29 7.28 16.20
N PHE A 174 3.12 6.47 15.15
CA PHE A 174 4.10 6.36 14.07
C PHE A 174 4.31 7.71 13.37
N LEU A 175 3.22 8.39 12.99
CA LEU A 175 3.30 9.70 12.34
C LEU A 175 3.95 10.76 13.23
N ARG A 176 3.66 10.75 14.53
CA ARG A 176 4.32 11.64 15.50
C ARG A 176 5.82 11.40 15.51
N GLU A 177 6.25 10.14 15.57
CA GLU A 177 7.67 9.79 15.63
C GLU A 177 8.43 10.18 14.36
N VAL A 178 7.82 9.99 13.19
CA VAL A 178 8.37 10.49 11.93
C VAL A 178 8.57 12.01 12.00
N VAL A 179 7.54 12.76 12.43
CA VAL A 179 7.60 14.22 12.47
C VAL A 179 8.67 14.72 13.45
N THR A 180 8.79 14.10 14.62
CA THR A 180 9.80 14.50 15.62
C THR A 180 11.22 14.20 15.14
N LYS A 181 11.45 13.03 14.52
CA LYS A 181 12.78 12.64 14.02
C LYS A 181 13.21 13.42 12.78
N VAL A 182 12.33 13.56 11.79
CA VAL A 182 12.61 14.34 10.56
C VAL A 182 12.75 15.84 10.88
N GLY A 183 11.95 16.35 11.82
CA GLY A 183 12.01 17.75 12.26
C GLY A 183 13.28 18.09 13.04
N SER A 184 13.79 17.17 13.86
CA SER A 184 15.03 17.38 14.63
C SER A 184 16.27 17.55 13.74
N GLN A 185 16.27 16.96 12.53
CA GLN A 185 17.36 17.14 11.55
C GLN A 185 17.41 18.56 10.97
N HIS A 186 16.25 19.20 10.77
CA HIS A 186 16.18 20.56 10.20
C HIS A 186 16.39 21.67 11.25
N GLY A 187 16.23 21.36 12.54
CA GLY A 187 16.50 22.30 13.65
C GLY A 187 17.98 22.41 14.05
N ALA A 188 18.86 21.53 13.56
CA ALA A 188 20.28 21.50 13.93
C ALA A 188 21.19 22.35 13.02
N VAL A 189 20.65 23.05 12.01
CA VAL A 189 21.43 23.96 11.15
C VAL A 189 21.12 25.43 11.49
N SER A 190 22.10 26.06 12.15
CA SER A 190 22.30 27.50 12.44
C SER A 190 21.90 27.96 13.86
N PRO A 191 22.84 28.60 14.61
CA PRO A 191 23.22 29.97 14.29
C PRO A 191 24.65 30.10 13.76
N ARG A 192 24.77 30.54 12.51
CA ARG A 192 25.99 31.12 11.94
C ARG A 192 26.37 32.36 12.76
N GLY A 193 27.62 32.34 13.21
CA GLY A 193 28.54 33.46 13.44
C GLY A 193 27.95 34.84 13.68
N GLY A 194 27.99 35.28 14.93
CA GLY A 194 28.14 36.69 15.23
C GLY A 194 29.56 37.12 14.86
N HIS A 195 29.64 38.06 13.93
CA HIS A 195 30.79 38.95 13.76
C HIS A 195 30.90 39.89 14.97
#